data_AF-A0A1I2AE23-F1
#
_entry.id   AF-A0A1I2AE23-F1
#
_cell.length_a   1.000
_cell.length_b   1.000
_cell.length_c   1.000
_cell.angle_alpha   90.00
_cell.angle_beta   90.00
_cell.angle_gamma   90.00
#
_symmetry.space_group_name_H-M   'P 1'
#
loop_
_entity.id
_entity.type
_entity.pdbx_description
1 polymer ?
#
loop_
_entity_poly.entity_id
_entity_poly.type
_entity_poly.pdbx_seq_one_letter_code
_entity_poly.pdbx_strand_id
1 'polypeptide(L)'
;MTGRDREHPPDRRGPATLQEDDLKDMPLWAAEDDTPDIAVAEAFTALSLALRPVPAPADMRARLLAAAAAPEARFSPFVARLSRLLDLAQERVRQLLVSLARPDVWERVLPDVELFHLEGGPATVGADVGFVRVAAGAHFPHHNHLGDEHVLVLQGGFVEDDGTVVRAGGSSYRAPGSSHSLTALPGQDLLYAVVVFGVEFPGLPPRP
;
A
#
# COMPACT_ATOMS: atom_id res chain seq x y z
N MET A 1 20.90 69.16 12.58
CA MET A 1 20.76 69.72 11.22
C MET A 1 20.82 68.55 10.25
N THR A 2 19.67 68.03 9.82
CA THR A 2 19.00 68.34 8.52
C THR A 2 19.85 67.87 7.34
N GLY A 3 19.44 66.99 6.43
CA GLY A 3 18.19 66.28 6.17
C GLY A 3 18.32 65.52 4.83
N ARG A 4 17.68 64.34 4.76
CA ARG A 4 16.97 63.66 3.64
C ARG A 4 17.32 63.97 2.18
N ASP A 5 17.42 62.91 1.37
CA ASP A 5 16.41 62.43 0.38
C ASP A 5 16.82 61.02 -0.11
N ARG A 6 16.06 59.94 0.17
CA ARG A 6 14.82 59.38 -0.44
C ARG A 6 15.06 58.58 -1.72
N GLU A 7 14.84 57.26 -1.65
CA GLU A 7 14.16 56.47 -2.69
C GLU A 7 13.45 55.23 -2.10
N HIS A 8 12.39 54.81 -2.80
CA HIS A 8 11.20 54.09 -2.34
C HIS A 8 11.37 52.54 -2.24
N PRO A 9 10.51 51.82 -1.47
CA PRO A 9 10.68 50.38 -1.22
C PRO A 9 9.93 49.51 -2.26
N PRO A 10 10.41 48.28 -2.58
CA PRO A 10 9.56 47.31 -3.25
C PRO A 10 8.74 46.50 -2.21
N ASP A 11 7.44 46.78 -2.26
CA ASP A 11 6.31 45.84 -2.26
C ASP A 11 6.29 44.71 -1.21
N ARG A 12 5.45 44.91 -0.17
CA ARG A 12 4.92 43.82 0.65
C ARG A 12 3.87 43.06 -0.16
N ARG A 13 4.25 41.94 -0.78
CA ARG A 13 3.29 40.90 -1.12
C ARG A 13 3.22 39.89 0.03
N GLY A 14 2.05 39.79 0.65
CA GLY A 14 1.73 38.67 1.54
C GLY A 14 1.81 37.34 0.78
N PRO A 15 1.88 36.19 1.47
CA PRO A 15 1.72 34.91 0.79
C PRO A 15 0.35 34.90 0.11
N ALA A 16 0.40 34.75 -1.21
CA ALA A 16 -0.75 34.85 -2.10
C ALA A 16 -1.79 33.78 -1.75
N THR A 17 -3.05 34.21 -1.70
CA THR A 17 -4.23 33.37 -1.90
C THR A 17 -4.06 32.57 -3.19
N LEU A 18 -4.08 31.25 -3.07
CA LEU A 18 -4.12 30.32 -4.20
C LEU A 18 -5.36 30.62 -5.05
N GLN A 19 -5.15 30.83 -6.36
CA GLN A 19 -6.23 30.95 -7.33
C GLN A 19 -6.56 29.55 -7.88
N GLU A 20 -7.82 29.34 -8.31
CA GLU A 20 -8.33 28.05 -8.80
C GLU A 20 -7.56 27.44 -9.99
N ASP A 21 -6.65 28.20 -10.63
CA ASP A 21 -5.80 27.71 -11.72
C ASP A 21 -4.47 27.08 -11.26
N ASP A 22 -4.04 27.29 -10.00
CA ASP A 22 -2.80 26.66 -9.48
C ASP A 22 -2.98 25.16 -9.16
N LEU A 23 -4.21 24.65 -9.19
CA LEU A 23 -4.55 23.24 -8.92
C LEU A 23 -4.46 22.33 -10.17
N LYS A 24 -4.25 22.89 -11.37
CA LYS A 24 -4.14 22.11 -12.62
C LYS A 24 -2.72 21.64 -12.93
N ASP A 25 -1.71 22.19 -12.24
CA ASP A 25 -0.30 21.97 -12.58
C ASP A 25 0.45 21.05 -11.59
N MET A 26 -0.25 20.32 -10.71
CA MET A 26 0.33 19.22 -9.94
C MET A 26 -0.05 17.86 -10.55
N PRO A 27 0.91 17.08 -11.09
CA PRO A 27 0.60 15.83 -11.77
C PRO A 27 0.21 14.71 -10.78
N LEU A 28 -0.94 14.11 -11.06
CA LEU A 28 -1.67 13.08 -10.29
C LEU A 28 -1.05 11.67 -10.36
N TRP A 29 0.21 11.47 -10.79
CA TRP A 29 0.77 10.12 -11.06
C TRP A 29 2.21 10.16 -11.62
N ALA A 30 3.12 11.04 -11.19
CA ALA A 30 4.52 11.01 -11.70
C ALA A 30 5.33 9.78 -11.23
N ALA A 31 4.81 8.57 -11.46
CA ALA A 31 5.59 7.43 -11.89
C ALA A 31 6.27 7.87 -13.20
N GLU A 32 7.59 7.92 -13.19
CA GLU A 32 8.32 7.74 -14.44
C GLU A 32 7.77 6.45 -15.06
N ASP A 33 7.15 6.58 -16.24
CA ASP A 33 6.58 5.47 -16.98
C ASP A 33 7.77 4.65 -17.52
N ASP A 34 8.39 3.86 -16.63
CA ASP A 34 9.49 2.95 -16.91
C ASP A 34 8.96 1.67 -17.59
N THR A 35 7.87 1.81 -18.34
CA THR A 35 7.31 0.74 -19.16
C THR A 35 8.22 0.56 -20.37
N PRO A 36 8.95 -0.56 -20.48
CA PRO A 36 9.83 -0.78 -21.61
C PRO A 36 9.03 -0.76 -22.90
N ASP A 37 9.57 -0.10 -23.93
CA ASP A 37 9.01 -0.11 -25.28
C ASP A 37 8.62 -1.54 -25.67
N ILE A 38 7.35 -1.73 -26.04
CA ILE A 38 6.78 -3.05 -26.35
C ILE A 38 7.64 -3.76 -27.40
N ALA A 39 8.16 -3.03 -28.40
CA ALA A 39 9.01 -3.61 -29.43
C ALA A 39 10.35 -4.13 -28.85
N VAL A 40 10.90 -3.43 -27.85
CA VAL A 40 12.11 -3.85 -27.14
C VAL A 40 11.83 -5.09 -26.29
N ALA A 41 10.70 -5.12 -25.58
CA ALA A 41 10.30 -6.28 -24.78
C ALA A 41 10.05 -7.54 -25.64
N GLU A 42 9.41 -7.38 -26.80
CA GLU A 42 9.19 -8.45 -27.77
C GLU A 42 10.51 -8.97 -28.35
N ALA A 43 11.41 -8.07 -28.77
CA ALA A 43 12.72 -8.45 -29.28
C ALA A 43 13.56 -9.20 -28.23
N PHE A 44 13.54 -8.74 -26.97
CA PHE A 44 14.26 -9.41 -25.87
C PHE A 44 13.68 -10.80 -25.58
N THR A 45 12.36 -10.94 -25.65
CA THR A 45 11.67 -12.24 -25.50
C THR A 45 12.07 -13.21 -26.61
N ALA A 46 12.00 -12.77 -27.87
CA ALA A 46 12.36 -13.58 -29.02
C ALA A 46 13.84 -14.02 -28.96
N LEU A 47 14.74 -13.11 -28.59
CA LEU A 47 16.15 -13.41 -28.39
C LEU A 47 16.35 -14.45 -27.28
N SER A 48 15.69 -14.28 -26.13
CA SER A 48 15.79 -15.18 -24.98
C SER A 48 15.32 -16.61 -25.32
N LEU A 49 14.24 -16.74 -26.10
CA LEU A 49 13.71 -18.04 -26.53
C LEU A 49 14.59 -18.72 -27.60
N ALA A 50 15.35 -17.95 -28.37
CA ALA A 50 16.26 -18.48 -29.40
C ALA A 50 17.60 -18.98 -28.82
N LEU A 51 17.92 -18.65 -27.56
CA LEU A 51 19.13 -19.13 -26.89
C LEU A 51 19.08 -20.65 -26.69
N ARG A 52 20.23 -21.32 -26.86
CA ARG A 52 20.35 -22.75 -26.54
C ARG A 52 20.22 -22.95 -25.03
N PRO A 53 19.28 -23.77 -24.54
CA PRO A 53 19.16 -24.04 -23.11
C PRO A 53 20.44 -24.67 -22.56
N VAL A 54 20.94 -24.12 -21.45
CA VAL A 54 22.05 -24.73 -20.69
C VAL A 54 21.44 -25.60 -19.59
N PRO A 55 21.89 -26.86 -19.43
CA PRO A 55 21.39 -27.73 -18.36
C PRO A 55 21.60 -27.09 -16.99
N ALA A 56 20.52 -26.94 -16.23
CA ALA A 56 20.60 -26.51 -14.84
C ALA A 56 21.04 -27.67 -13.94
N PRO A 57 21.73 -27.39 -12.81
CA PRO A 57 21.95 -28.38 -11.76
C PRO A 57 20.62 -29.03 -11.32
N ALA A 58 20.64 -30.34 -11.06
CA ALA A 58 19.44 -31.13 -10.76
C ALA A 58 18.66 -30.60 -9.54
N ASP A 59 19.33 -29.94 -8.61
CA ASP A 59 18.76 -29.39 -7.39
C ASP A 59 18.25 -27.93 -7.53
N MET A 60 18.55 -27.25 -8.65
CA MET A 60 18.30 -25.82 -8.83
C MET A 60 16.82 -25.45 -8.65
N ARG A 61 15.92 -26.24 -9.26
CA ARG A 61 14.47 -26.02 -9.14
C ARG A 61 14.00 -26.12 -7.69
N ALA A 62 14.44 -27.14 -6.97
CA ALA A 62 14.10 -27.32 -5.57
C ALA A 62 14.63 -26.16 -4.70
N ARG A 63 15.88 -25.72 -4.93
CA ARG A 63 16.48 -24.58 -4.24
C ARG A 63 15.73 -23.28 -4.49
N LEU A 64 15.35 -22.99 -5.75
CA LEU A 64 14.58 -21.78 -6.08
C LEU A 64 13.19 -21.79 -5.45
N LEU A 65 12.49 -22.92 -5.47
CA LEU A 65 11.18 -23.05 -4.82
C LEU A 65 11.30 -22.91 -3.31
N ALA A 66 12.30 -23.52 -2.68
CA ALA A 66 12.56 -23.38 -1.25
C ALA A 66 12.90 -21.94 -0.87
N ALA A 67 13.72 -21.25 -1.66
CA ALA A 67 14.06 -19.85 -1.44
C ALA A 67 12.85 -18.93 -1.61
N ALA A 68 12.00 -19.16 -2.61
CA ALA A 68 10.78 -18.39 -2.82
C ALA A 68 9.71 -18.64 -1.72
N ALA A 69 9.69 -19.85 -1.16
CA ALA A 69 8.80 -20.21 -0.06
C ALA A 69 9.33 -19.78 1.32
N ALA A 70 10.58 -19.33 1.42
CA ALA A 70 11.17 -18.89 2.67
C ALA A 70 10.36 -17.72 3.26
N PRO A 71 9.98 -17.76 4.56
CA PRO A 71 9.19 -16.70 5.19
C PRO A 71 9.78 -15.30 5.00
N GLU A 72 11.11 -15.19 4.99
CA GLU A 72 11.86 -13.96 4.83
C GLU A 72 11.78 -13.39 3.41
N ALA A 73 11.49 -14.24 2.42
CA ALA A 73 11.45 -13.88 1.01
C ALA A 73 10.03 -13.71 0.46
N ARG A 74 9.02 -14.32 1.10
CA ARG A 74 7.63 -14.41 0.61
C ARG A 74 7.04 -13.06 0.18
N PHE A 75 7.33 -12.00 0.94
CA PHE A 75 6.77 -10.66 0.73
C PHE A 75 7.82 -9.62 0.31
N SER A 76 9.04 -10.06 0.00
CA SER A 76 10.14 -9.18 -0.45
C SER A 76 9.77 -8.26 -1.63
N PRO A 77 8.97 -8.68 -2.64
CA PRO A 77 8.55 -7.79 -3.73
C PRO A 77 7.76 -6.56 -3.27
N PHE A 78 7.14 -6.60 -2.08
CA PHE A 78 6.29 -5.50 -1.58
C PHE A 78 7.06 -4.48 -0.75
N VAL A 79 8.33 -4.71 -0.41
CA VAL A 79 9.09 -3.88 0.55
C VAL A 79 9.11 -2.40 0.16
N ALA A 80 9.36 -2.07 -1.11
CA ALA A 80 9.42 -0.68 -1.54
C ALA A 80 8.05 0.02 -1.48
N ARG A 81 6.97 -0.70 -1.81
CA ARG A 81 5.59 -0.15 -1.75
C ARG A 81 5.10 0.01 -0.32
N LEU A 82 5.38 -0.98 0.52
CA LEU A 82 5.08 -0.93 1.96
C LEU A 82 5.87 0.17 2.66
N SER A 83 7.14 0.37 2.30
CA SER A 83 7.96 1.45 2.83
C SER A 83 7.33 2.81 2.56
N ARG A 84 6.79 3.04 1.36
CA ARG A 84 6.06 4.26 1.03
C ARG A 84 4.70 4.36 1.73
N LEU A 85 3.91 3.27 1.71
CA LEU A 85 2.58 3.24 2.29
C LEU A 85 2.61 3.52 3.80
N LEU A 86 3.48 2.82 4.52
CA LEU A 86 3.57 2.88 5.98
C LEU A 86 4.47 4.04 6.47
N ASP A 87 5.14 4.72 5.54
CA ASP A 87 6.18 5.73 5.82
C ASP A 87 7.31 5.22 6.72
N LEU A 88 7.80 4.00 6.43
CA LEU A 88 8.84 3.33 7.21
C LEU A 88 10.06 3.04 6.35
N ALA A 89 11.25 3.02 6.97
CA ALA A 89 12.46 2.55 6.32
C ALA A 89 12.30 1.10 5.86
N GLN A 90 12.82 0.76 4.66
CA GLN A 90 12.70 -0.59 4.10
C GLN A 90 13.20 -1.69 5.04
N GLU A 91 14.23 -1.42 5.84
CA GLU A 91 14.74 -2.40 6.81
C GLU A 91 13.72 -2.72 7.91
N ARG A 92 13.01 -1.70 8.40
CA ARG A 92 11.91 -1.90 9.35
C ARG A 92 10.78 -2.71 8.72
N VAL A 93 10.45 -2.43 7.46
CA VAL A 93 9.44 -3.20 6.71
C VAL A 93 9.84 -4.68 6.59
N ARG A 94 11.10 -5.00 6.29
CA ARG A 94 11.58 -6.40 6.23
C ARG A 94 11.36 -7.13 7.57
N GLN A 95 11.68 -6.48 8.68
CA GLN A 95 11.47 -7.05 10.02
C GLN A 95 9.97 -7.29 10.34
N LEU A 96 9.11 -6.37 9.91
CA LEU A 96 7.66 -6.51 10.05
C LEU A 96 7.14 -7.68 9.21
N LEU A 97 7.59 -7.82 7.97
CA LEU A 97 7.19 -8.91 7.07
C LEU A 97 7.57 -10.29 7.64
N VAL A 98 8.75 -10.43 8.25
CA VAL A 98 9.14 -11.66 8.97
C VAL A 98 8.20 -11.94 10.15
N SER A 99 7.78 -10.90 10.86
CA SER A 99 6.89 -11.04 12.02
C SER A 99 5.50 -11.55 11.66
N LEU A 100 5.04 -11.41 10.41
CA LEU A 100 3.71 -11.87 9.97
C LEU A 100 3.50 -13.38 10.11
N ALA A 101 4.58 -14.16 10.13
CA ALA A 101 4.55 -15.61 10.35
C ALA A 101 4.34 -15.99 11.82
N ARG A 102 4.53 -15.06 12.76
CA ARG A 102 4.40 -15.34 14.19
C ARG A 102 2.93 -15.14 14.62
N PRO A 103 2.30 -16.09 15.32
CA PRO A 103 0.90 -15.97 15.71
C PRO A 103 0.66 -14.95 16.83
N ASP A 104 1.67 -14.64 17.65
CA ASP A 104 1.59 -13.74 18.80
C ASP A 104 1.48 -12.25 18.44
N VAL A 105 1.76 -11.86 17.20
CA VAL A 105 1.61 -10.46 16.75
C VAL A 105 0.19 -10.11 16.30
N TRP A 106 -0.67 -11.12 16.16
CA TRP A 106 -2.02 -10.98 15.65
C TRP A 106 -3.03 -10.92 16.79
N GLU A 107 -3.86 -9.88 16.76
CA GLU A 107 -5.02 -9.72 17.63
C GLU A 107 -6.29 -10.07 16.85
N ARG A 108 -7.12 -10.95 17.38
CA ARG A 108 -8.41 -11.27 16.78
C ARG A 108 -9.46 -10.23 17.18
N VAL A 109 -9.92 -9.45 16.21
CA VAL A 109 -10.91 -8.38 16.44
C VAL A 109 -12.34 -8.79 16.02
N LEU A 110 -12.46 -9.73 15.10
CA LEU A 110 -13.71 -10.41 14.71
C LEU A 110 -13.41 -11.91 14.53
N PRO A 111 -14.42 -12.79 14.49
CA PRO A 111 -14.20 -14.25 14.38
C PRO A 111 -13.19 -14.67 13.30
N ASP A 112 -13.27 -14.05 12.12
CA ASP A 112 -12.46 -14.38 10.94
C ASP A 112 -11.48 -13.27 10.53
N VAL A 113 -11.27 -12.28 11.42
CA VAL A 113 -10.43 -11.10 11.14
C VAL A 113 -9.40 -10.90 12.25
N GLU A 114 -8.14 -10.89 11.86
CA GLU A 114 -7.00 -10.66 12.74
C GLU A 114 -6.22 -9.43 12.29
N LEU A 115 -5.80 -8.60 13.24
CA LEU A 115 -5.05 -7.37 12.99
C LEU A 115 -3.68 -7.46 13.66
N PHE A 116 -2.67 -6.99 12.94
CA PHE A 116 -1.38 -6.66 13.52
C PHE A 116 -1.19 -5.14 13.41
N HIS A 117 -1.49 -4.46 14.52
CA HIS A 117 -1.30 -3.02 14.66
C HIS A 117 0.18 -2.65 14.81
N LEU A 118 0.57 -1.52 14.21
CA LEU A 118 1.91 -0.96 14.34
C LEU A 118 1.90 0.57 14.24
N GLU A 119 2.96 1.19 14.74
CA GLU A 119 3.20 2.61 14.51
C GLU A 119 3.88 2.81 13.14
N GLY A 120 3.25 3.61 12.28
CA GLY A 120 3.83 4.05 11.01
C GLY A 120 4.75 5.26 11.16
N GLY A 121 5.13 5.87 10.04
CA GLY A 121 5.99 7.04 10.01
C GLY A 121 5.28 8.39 10.24
N PRO A 122 6.04 9.50 10.15
CA PRO A 122 5.50 10.85 10.26
C PRO A 122 4.29 11.17 9.36
N ALA A 123 4.23 10.61 8.15
CA ALA A 123 3.12 10.83 7.22
C ALA A 123 1.83 10.09 7.60
N THR A 124 1.89 9.14 8.52
CA THR A 124 0.75 8.34 8.97
C THR A 124 0.32 8.68 10.40
N VAL A 125 0.79 9.80 10.97
CA VAL A 125 0.42 10.23 12.32
C VAL A 125 -1.09 10.44 12.41
N GLY A 126 -1.73 9.77 13.38
CA GLY A 126 -3.19 9.81 13.57
C GLY A 126 -3.97 8.79 12.75
N ALA A 127 -3.30 7.96 11.95
CA ALA A 127 -3.92 6.81 11.30
C ALA A 127 -3.80 5.54 12.15
N ASP A 128 -4.75 4.62 11.97
CA ASP A 128 -4.56 3.22 12.28
C ASP A 128 -3.73 2.58 11.17
N VAL A 129 -2.55 2.07 11.54
CA VAL A 129 -1.60 1.46 10.61
C VAL A 129 -1.38 0.01 11.00
N GLY A 130 -1.35 -0.88 10.01
CA GLY A 130 -1.12 -2.29 10.30
C GLY A 130 -1.27 -3.23 9.13
N PHE A 131 -1.34 -4.51 9.48
CA PHE A 131 -1.72 -5.59 8.57
C PHE A 131 -3.02 -6.21 9.03
N VAL A 132 -3.88 -6.56 8.07
CA VAL A 132 -5.15 -7.25 8.32
C VAL A 132 -5.11 -8.60 7.62
N ARG A 133 -5.50 -9.64 8.36
CA ARG A 133 -5.75 -10.97 7.83
C ARG A 133 -7.24 -11.27 7.92
N VAL A 134 -7.82 -11.68 6.79
CA VAL A 134 -9.22 -12.12 6.71
C VAL A 134 -9.22 -13.55 6.17
N ALA A 135 -9.89 -14.46 6.87
CA ALA A 135 -9.96 -15.86 6.46
C ALA A 135 -10.55 -15.99 5.04
N ALA A 136 -10.07 -16.96 4.27
CA ALA A 136 -10.56 -17.19 2.91
C ALA A 136 -12.09 -17.36 2.85
N GLY A 137 -12.76 -16.57 2.02
CA GLY A 137 -14.23 -16.58 1.91
C GLY A 137 -14.98 -15.82 3.00
N ALA A 138 -14.29 -15.30 4.02
CA ALA A 138 -14.94 -14.56 5.10
C ALA A 138 -15.31 -13.13 4.67
N HIS A 139 -16.35 -12.61 5.33
CA HIS A 139 -16.87 -11.27 5.11
C HIS A 139 -16.30 -10.30 6.15
N PHE A 140 -15.75 -9.19 5.68
CA PHE A 140 -15.38 -8.06 6.52
C PHE A 140 -16.56 -7.08 6.53
N PRO A 141 -17.11 -6.77 7.72
CA PRO A 141 -18.40 -6.09 7.84
C PRO A 141 -18.37 -4.66 7.30
N HIS A 142 -19.56 -4.17 6.98
CA HIS A 142 -19.76 -2.80 6.53
C HIS A 142 -19.22 -1.78 7.54
N HIS A 143 -18.48 -0.79 7.04
CA HIS A 143 -17.89 0.26 7.84
C HIS A 143 -17.79 1.58 7.07
N ASN A 144 -17.76 2.67 7.82
CA ASN A 144 -17.66 4.04 7.33
C ASN A 144 -16.24 4.57 7.52
N HIS A 145 -15.72 5.27 6.51
CA HIS A 145 -14.41 5.91 6.54
C HIS A 145 -14.55 7.35 7.03
N LEU A 146 -13.93 7.68 8.16
CA LEU A 146 -13.90 9.05 8.69
C LEU A 146 -12.82 9.91 8.02
N GLY A 147 -11.84 9.25 7.39
CA GLY A 147 -10.72 9.83 6.67
C GLY A 147 -10.32 8.92 5.50
N ASP A 148 -9.15 9.18 4.92
CA ASP A 148 -8.62 8.36 3.83
C ASP A 148 -8.25 6.94 4.31
N GLU A 149 -8.54 5.92 3.49
CA GLU A 149 -7.97 4.58 3.62
C GLU A 149 -7.10 4.26 2.39
N HIS A 150 -5.90 3.75 2.64
CA HIS A 150 -5.03 3.18 1.63
C HIS A 150 -4.70 1.73 1.95
N VAL A 151 -4.98 0.84 1.00
CA VAL A 151 -4.75 -0.61 1.12
C VAL A 151 -3.74 -1.07 0.07
N LEU A 152 -2.86 -1.99 0.48
CA LEU A 152 -2.01 -2.80 -0.41
C LEU A 152 -2.24 -4.28 -0.11
N VAL A 153 -2.70 -5.06 -1.09
CA VAL A 153 -2.91 -6.50 -0.91
C VAL A 153 -1.60 -7.25 -1.13
N LEU A 154 -1.19 -8.05 -0.13
CA LEU A 154 0.03 -8.87 -0.16
C LEU A 154 -0.28 -10.31 -0.59
N GLN A 155 -1.47 -10.79 -0.29
CA GLN A 155 -1.87 -12.18 -0.52
C GLN A 155 -3.38 -12.30 -0.75
N GLY A 156 -3.77 -13.28 -1.58
CA GLY A 156 -5.16 -13.56 -1.85
C GLY A 156 -5.80 -12.41 -2.63
N GLY A 157 -6.97 -11.99 -2.18
CA GLY A 157 -7.69 -10.84 -2.71
C GLY A 157 -9.07 -10.72 -2.08
N PHE A 158 -9.78 -9.65 -2.41
CA PHE A 158 -11.16 -9.45 -1.99
C PHE A 158 -12.01 -8.95 -3.16
N VAL A 159 -13.32 -9.08 -2.99
CA VAL A 159 -14.34 -8.45 -3.81
C VAL A 159 -15.12 -7.45 -2.96
N GLU A 160 -15.34 -6.26 -3.50
CA GLU A 160 -16.18 -5.24 -2.88
C GLU A 160 -17.66 -5.38 -3.28
N ASP A 161 -18.52 -4.62 -2.63
CA ASP A 161 -19.97 -4.64 -2.85
C ASP A 161 -20.39 -4.28 -4.29
N ASP A 162 -19.58 -3.48 -4.99
CA ASP A 162 -19.79 -3.11 -6.38
C ASP A 162 -19.28 -4.16 -7.39
N GLY A 163 -18.69 -5.25 -6.89
CA GLY A 163 -18.10 -6.32 -7.69
C GLY A 163 -16.64 -6.08 -8.09
N THR A 164 -16.02 -4.97 -7.68
CA THR A 164 -14.60 -4.70 -7.92
C THR A 164 -13.74 -5.74 -7.21
N VAL A 165 -12.79 -6.34 -7.93
CA VAL A 165 -11.89 -7.38 -7.40
C VAL A 165 -10.48 -6.83 -7.29
N VAL A 166 -9.90 -6.88 -6.09
CA VAL A 166 -8.50 -6.50 -5.82
C VAL A 166 -7.73 -7.74 -5.37
N ARG A 167 -6.61 -8.04 -6.03
CA ARG A 167 -5.76 -9.21 -5.74
C ARG A 167 -4.38 -8.78 -5.26
N ALA A 168 -3.56 -9.74 -4.80
CA ALA A 168 -2.17 -9.50 -4.42
C ALA A 168 -1.42 -8.63 -5.45
N GLY A 169 -0.75 -7.59 -4.97
CA GLY A 169 -0.13 -6.54 -5.79
C GLY A 169 -1.07 -5.39 -6.17
N GLY A 170 -2.39 -5.54 -6.02
CA GLY A 170 -3.37 -4.48 -6.16
C GLY A 170 -3.40 -3.53 -4.94
N SER A 171 -3.88 -2.33 -5.19
CA SER A 171 -4.14 -1.32 -4.15
C SER A 171 -5.60 -0.87 -4.23
N SER A 172 -6.16 -0.47 -3.10
CA SER A 172 -7.50 0.12 -2.99
C SER A 172 -7.43 1.43 -2.20
N TYR A 173 -8.35 2.33 -2.46
CA TYR A 173 -8.46 3.63 -1.82
C TYR A 173 -9.92 3.89 -1.43
N ARG A 174 -10.13 4.42 -0.22
CA ARG A 174 -11.44 4.91 0.23
C ARG A 174 -11.31 6.36 0.67
N ALA A 175 -12.23 7.18 0.18
CA ALA A 175 -12.30 8.59 0.54
C ALA A 175 -13.09 8.78 1.85
N PRO A 176 -12.85 9.89 2.59
CA PRO A 176 -13.65 10.28 3.73
C PRO A 176 -15.14 10.34 3.37
N GLY A 177 -16.00 9.83 4.25
CA GLY A 177 -17.44 9.76 4.06
C GLY A 177 -17.92 8.64 3.15
N SER A 178 -17.01 7.84 2.57
CA SER A 178 -17.38 6.59 1.89
C SER A 178 -17.61 5.46 2.88
N SER A 179 -18.32 4.42 2.44
CA SER A 179 -18.51 3.20 3.22
C SER A 179 -18.52 1.99 2.29
N HIS A 180 -18.13 0.84 2.82
CA HIS A 180 -18.13 -0.41 2.07
C HIS A 180 -18.08 -1.61 2.99
N SER A 181 -18.35 -2.78 2.42
CA SER A 181 -17.94 -4.07 2.94
C SER A 181 -17.14 -4.83 1.89
N LEU A 182 -16.43 -5.87 2.31
CA LEU A 182 -15.65 -6.71 1.41
C LEU A 182 -15.73 -8.17 1.79
N THR A 183 -15.53 -9.03 0.80
CA THR A 183 -15.44 -10.48 1.01
C THR A 183 -14.12 -10.99 0.50
N ALA A 184 -13.36 -11.68 1.35
CA ALA A 184 -12.13 -12.34 0.94
C ALA A 184 -12.42 -13.41 -0.11
N LEU A 185 -11.62 -13.48 -1.16
CA LEU A 185 -11.76 -14.49 -2.19
C LEU A 185 -11.47 -15.90 -1.61
N PRO A 186 -12.09 -16.96 -2.15
CA PRO A 186 -11.85 -18.31 -1.66
C PRO A 186 -10.43 -18.81 -1.99
N GLY A 187 -10.00 -19.85 -1.28
CA GLY A 187 -8.79 -20.63 -1.56
C GLY A 187 -7.54 -20.20 -0.79
N GLN A 188 -7.41 -18.92 -0.45
CA GLN A 188 -6.30 -18.41 0.36
C GLN A 188 -6.72 -17.20 1.18
N ASP A 189 -6.25 -17.14 2.43
CA ASP A 189 -6.50 -15.99 3.30
C ASP A 189 -6.03 -14.70 2.64
N LEU A 190 -6.87 -13.67 2.77
CA LEU A 190 -6.53 -12.31 2.41
C LEU A 190 -5.55 -11.76 3.45
N LEU A 191 -4.46 -11.17 2.98
CA LEU A 191 -3.54 -10.39 3.80
C LEU A 191 -3.27 -9.06 3.09
N TYR A 192 -3.52 -7.96 3.77
CA TYR A 192 -3.23 -6.63 3.25
C TYR A 192 -2.60 -5.73 4.31
N ALA A 193 -1.82 -4.75 3.86
CA ALA A 193 -1.38 -3.63 4.68
C ALA A 193 -2.37 -2.47 4.52
N VAL A 194 -2.59 -1.73 5.59
CA VAL A 194 -3.56 -0.62 5.64
C VAL A 194 -2.98 0.58 6.38
N VAL A 195 -3.33 1.75 5.88
CA VAL A 195 -3.28 3.04 6.59
C VAL A 195 -4.68 3.63 6.49
N VAL A 196 -5.37 3.80 7.61
CA VAL A 196 -6.74 4.34 7.63
C VAL A 196 -6.87 5.44 8.68
N PHE A 197 -7.40 6.59 8.27
CA PHE A 197 -7.64 7.73 9.16
C PHE A 197 -9.04 7.69 9.75
N GLY A 198 -9.24 6.77 10.69
CA GLY A 198 -10.50 6.63 11.41
C GLY A 198 -11.55 5.81 10.65
N VAL A 199 -12.10 4.81 11.34
CA VAL A 199 -13.14 3.93 10.83
C VAL A 199 -14.25 3.77 11.87
N GLU A 200 -15.49 3.78 11.41
CA GLU A 200 -16.66 3.53 12.25
C GLU A 200 -17.38 2.28 11.77
N PHE A 201 -17.72 1.39 12.69
CA PHE A 201 -18.54 0.21 12.42
C PHE A 201 -19.96 0.45 12.94
N PRO A 202 -20.96 0.66 12.07
CA PRO A 202 -22.33 0.87 12.50
C PRO A 202 -22.81 -0.24 13.44
N GLY A 203 -23.29 0.14 14.63
CA GLY A 203 -23.79 -0.80 15.64
C GLY A 203 -22.72 -1.37 16.57
N LEU A 204 -21.45 -1.01 16.41
CA LEU A 204 -20.41 -1.23 17.42
C LEU A 204 -20.06 0.10 18.12
N PRO A 205 -19.78 0.08 19.44
CA PRO A 205 -19.31 1.28 20.11
C PRO A 205 -17.97 1.75 19.51
N PRO A 206 -17.69 3.07 19.48
CA PRO A 206 -16.40 3.57 19.03
C PRO A 206 -15.28 2.97 19.87
N ARG A 207 -14.12 2.68 19.24
CA ARG A 207 -12.93 2.31 19.99
C ARG A 207 -12.50 3.50 20.87
N PRO A 208 -12.11 3.26 22.14
CA PRO A 208 -11.71 4.31 23.07
C PRO A 208 -10.44 5.04 22.64
#